data_AF-A0A259F9K7-F1
#
_entry.id   AF-A0A259F9K7-F1
#
_cell.length_a   1.000
_cell.length_b   1.000
_cell.length_c   1.000
_cell.angle_alpha   90.00
_cell.angle_beta   90.00
_cell.angle_gamma   90.00
#
_symmetry.space_group_name_H-M   'P 1'
#
loop_
_entity.id
_entity.type
_entity.pdbx_description
1 polymer ?
#
loop_
_entity_poly.entity_id
_entity_poly.type
_entity_poly.pdbx_seq_one_letter_code
_entity_poly.pdbx_strand_id
1 'polypeptide(L)'
;MLDILVYLYESFRMAELAPDRDALEKRLFAAGFEEADINAALDWYANLSGSATHERLALAFDRHYAPEELERLNDACRNELTYLVSAQVLDPESREWVISGLMALGGEDIEPDHVRWMTLIVLWSRGLIEHFTHLEDMLLSHEPGRLH
;
A
#
# COMPACT_ATOMS: atom_id res chain seq x y z
N MET A 1 9.64 5.93 -3.67
CA MET A 1 8.21 6.07 -3.26
C MET A 1 7.78 5.15 -2.11
N LEU A 2 7.97 3.81 -2.17
CA LEU A 2 7.47 2.90 -1.13
C LEU A 2 8.03 3.21 0.26
N ASP A 3 9.34 3.46 0.36
CA ASP A 3 10.01 3.82 1.62
C ASP A 3 9.41 5.06 2.28
N ILE A 4 8.92 6.01 1.49
CA ILE A 4 8.25 7.21 2.00
C ILE A 4 6.90 6.83 2.61
N LEU A 5 6.13 5.96 1.94
CA LEU A 5 4.86 5.49 2.46
C LEU A 5 5.05 4.64 3.72
N VAL A 6 6.09 3.81 3.77
CA VAL A 6 6.49 3.05 4.98
C VAL A 6 6.90 4.01 6.10
N TYR A 7 7.71 5.02 5.80
CA TYR A 7 8.12 6.02 6.78
C TYR A 7 6.93 6.82 7.35
N LEU A 8 6.00 7.23 6.48
CA LEU A 8 4.78 7.91 6.89
C LEU A 8 3.93 6.98 7.77
N TYR A 9 3.78 5.75 7.35
CA TYR A 9 3.11 4.73 8.13
C TYR A 9 3.74 4.55 9.52
N GLU A 10 5.04 4.32 9.62
CA GLU A 10 5.73 4.17 10.92
C GLU A 10 5.64 5.43 11.79
N SER A 11 5.71 6.61 11.16
CA SER A 11 5.66 7.90 11.86
C SER A 11 4.27 8.25 12.37
N PHE A 12 3.21 7.80 11.70
CA PHE A 12 1.84 8.27 11.93
C PHE A 12 0.84 7.17 12.27
N ARG A 13 1.22 5.89 12.29
CA ARG A 13 0.33 4.77 12.63
C ARG A 13 -0.41 4.93 13.96
N MET A 14 0.18 5.63 14.94
CA MET A 14 -0.43 5.90 16.26
C MET A 14 -0.88 7.37 16.42
N ALA A 15 -0.78 8.19 15.38
CA ALA A 15 -1.14 9.60 15.46
C ALA A 15 -2.65 9.80 15.27
N GLU A 16 -3.29 10.57 16.15
CA GLU A 16 -4.72 10.88 16.05
C GLU A 16 -5.05 11.84 14.89
N LEU A 17 -4.07 12.62 14.43
CA LEU A 17 -4.16 13.47 13.25
C LEU A 17 -2.86 13.42 12.45
N ALA A 18 -2.98 13.22 11.14
CA ALA A 18 -1.88 13.41 10.21
C ALA A 18 -1.57 14.91 10.05
N PRO A 19 -0.28 15.32 9.97
CA PRO A 19 0.10 16.69 9.66
C PRO A 19 -0.41 17.14 8.29
N ASP A 20 -0.43 18.45 8.06
CA ASP A 20 -0.66 18.99 6.72
C ASP A 20 0.47 18.62 5.74
N ARG A 21 0.17 18.73 4.45
CA ARG A 21 1.08 18.33 3.36
C ARG A 21 2.43 19.03 3.47
N ASP A 22 2.45 20.34 3.73
CA ASP A 22 3.68 21.13 3.86
C ASP A 22 4.58 20.64 5.01
N ALA A 23 4.01 20.24 6.15
CA ALA A 23 4.77 19.67 7.25
C ALA A 23 5.33 18.28 6.93
N LEU A 24 4.56 17.45 6.20
CA LEU A 24 5.03 16.15 5.73
C LEU A 24 6.18 16.30 4.73
N GLU A 25 6.07 17.19 3.73
CA GLU A 25 7.12 17.44 2.74
C GLU A 25 8.43 17.86 3.40
N LYS A 26 8.39 18.83 4.32
CA LYS A 26 9.59 19.27 5.05
C LYS A 26 10.23 18.17 5.88
N ARG A 27 9.42 17.32 6.52
CA ARG A 27 9.90 16.20 7.32
C ARG A 27 10.54 15.14 6.46
N LEU A 28 9.92 14.78 5.34
CA LEU A 28 10.44 13.80 4.40
C LEU A 28 11.74 14.28 3.74
N PHE A 29 11.80 15.56 3.38
CA PHE A 29 13.02 16.17 2.87
C PHE A 29 14.15 16.14 3.91
N ALA A 30 13.83 16.45 5.18
CA ALA A 30 14.78 16.36 6.29
C ALA A 30 15.23 14.92 6.60
N ALA A 31 14.39 13.91 6.28
CA ALA A 31 14.75 12.49 6.38
C ALA A 31 15.65 12.01 5.22
N GLY A 32 15.88 12.86 4.20
CA GLY A 32 16.78 12.57 3.08
C GLY A 32 16.11 11.97 1.85
N PHE A 33 14.77 12.01 1.77
CA PHE A 33 14.06 11.57 0.57
C PHE A 33 14.13 12.60 -0.56
N GLU A 34 14.14 12.10 -1.80
CA GLU A 34 14.17 12.93 -3.00
C GLU A 34 12.82 13.63 -3.23
N GLU A 35 12.85 14.90 -3.66
CA GLU A 35 11.65 15.72 -3.86
C GLU A 35 10.65 15.11 -4.85
N ALA A 36 11.14 14.45 -5.90
CA ALA A 36 10.29 13.77 -6.88
C ALA A 36 9.51 12.60 -6.26
N ASP A 37 10.17 11.79 -5.42
CA ASP A 37 9.55 10.67 -4.72
C ASP A 37 8.57 11.14 -3.64
N ILE A 38 8.91 12.23 -2.93
CA ILE A 38 8.04 12.85 -1.93
C ILE A 38 6.72 13.29 -2.57
N ASN A 39 6.80 14.04 -3.67
CA ASN A 39 5.62 14.52 -4.37
C ASN A 39 4.76 13.36 -4.89
N ALA A 40 5.39 12.35 -5.51
CA ALA A 40 4.67 11.16 -6.01
C ALA A 40 3.94 10.41 -4.88
N ALA A 41 4.59 10.20 -3.74
CA ALA A 41 3.99 9.53 -2.59
C ALA A 41 2.80 10.33 -2.00
N LEU A 42 2.97 11.64 -1.82
CA LEU A 42 1.94 12.50 -1.24
C LEU A 42 0.75 12.71 -2.18
N ASP A 43 0.98 12.82 -3.49
CA ASP A 43 -0.08 12.89 -4.49
C ASP A 43 -0.88 11.58 -4.54
N TRP A 44 -0.21 10.43 -4.49
CA TRP A 44 -0.88 9.14 -4.38
C TRP A 44 -1.73 9.03 -3.11
N TYR A 45 -1.19 9.45 -1.96
CA TYR A 45 -1.89 9.42 -0.68
C TYR A 45 -3.14 10.36 -0.68
N ALA A 46 -3.02 11.55 -1.27
CA ALA A 46 -4.14 12.47 -1.42
C ALA A 46 -5.25 11.89 -2.31
N ASN A 47 -4.89 11.21 -3.40
CA ASN A 47 -5.87 10.56 -4.28
C ASN A 47 -6.59 9.38 -3.61
N LEU A 48 -5.87 8.61 -2.80
CA LEU A 48 -6.43 7.49 -2.04
C LEU A 48 -7.47 7.96 -1.01
N SER A 49 -7.18 9.04 -0.28
CA SER A 49 -8.07 9.60 0.74
C SER A 49 -9.26 10.37 0.16
N GLY A 50 -9.12 10.94 -1.05
CA GLY A 50 -10.18 11.72 -1.71
C GLY A 50 -11.16 10.92 -2.55
N SER A 51 -10.93 9.62 -2.76
CA SER A 51 -11.78 8.83 -3.65
C SER A 51 -13.01 8.28 -2.97
N ALA A 52 -14.18 8.45 -3.61
CA ALA A 52 -15.42 7.85 -3.17
C ALA A 52 -15.45 6.36 -3.48
N THR A 53 -15.99 5.56 -2.56
CA THR A 53 -16.23 4.13 -2.77
C THR A 53 -17.11 3.89 -3.99
N HIS A 54 -16.59 3.14 -4.95
CA HIS A 54 -17.33 2.80 -6.16
C HIS A 54 -18.13 1.51 -5.94
N GLU A 55 -19.45 1.64 -5.74
CA GLU A 55 -20.37 0.51 -5.48
C GLU A 55 -20.27 -0.62 -6.53
N ARG A 56 -19.89 -0.29 -7.76
CA ARG A 56 -19.74 -1.27 -8.85
C ARG A 56 -18.51 -2.18 -8.71
N LEU A 57 -17.46 -1.73 -8.02
CA LEU A 57 -16.26 -2.55 -7.79
C LEU A 57 -16.54 -3.69 -6.81
N ALA A 58 -17.44 -3.48 -5.85
CA ALA A 58 -17.83 -4.49 -4.87
C ALA A 58 -18.45 -5.76 -5.49
N LEU A 59 -18.92 -5.70 -6.74
CA LEU A 59 -19.53 -6.82 -7.48
C LEU A 59 -18.55 -7.54 -8.41
N ALA A 60 -17.31 -7.06 -8.54
CA ALA A 60 -16.31 -7.61 -9.46
C ALA A 60 -15.57 -8.79 -8.82
N PHE A 61 -16.05 -10.01 -9.08
CA PHE A 61 -15.39 -11.25 -8.63
C PHE A 61 -14.13 -11.57 -9.44
N ASP A 62 -14.18 -11.44 -10.76
CA ASP A 62 -13.06 -11.74 -11.65
C ASP A 62 -12.40 -10.47 -12.18
N ARG A 63 -11.12 -10.29 -11.85
CA ARG A 63 -10.26 -9.23 -12.40
C ARG A 63 -9.36 -9.81 -13.47
N HIS A 64 -9.25 -9.11 -14.60
CA HIS A 64 -8.24 -9.38 -15.62
C HIS A 64 -7.13 -8.33 -15.50
N TYR A 65 -5.87 -8.78 -15.50
CA TYR A 65 -4.72 -7.88 -15.47
C TYR A 65 -4.46 -7.29 -16.85
N ALA A 66 -4.17 -6.00 -16.90
CA ALA A 66 -3.70 -5.35 -18.11
C ALA A 66 -2.28 -5.83 -18.47
N PRO A 67 -1.85 -5.78 -19.75
CA PRO A 67 -0.50 -6.19 -20.16
C PRO A 67 0.60 -5.52 -19.36
N GLU A 68 0.46 -4.23 -19.07
CA GLU A 68 1.40 -3.43 -18.28
C GLU A 68 1.49 -3.92 -16.84
N GLU A 69 0.37 -4.35 -16.26
CA GLU A 69 0.33 -4.94 -14.92
C GLU A 69 0.99 -6.33 -14.93
N LEU A 70 0.81 -7.13 -15.98
CA LEU A 70 1.45 -8.45 -16.10
C LEU A 70 2.98 -8.35 -16.24
N GLU A 71 3.47 -7.29 -16.89
CA GLU A 71 4.90 -7.02 -17.02
C GLU A 71 5.53 -6.61 -15.69
N ARG A 72 4.83 -5.82 -14.86
CA ARG A 72 5.36 -5.35 -13.58
C ARG A 72 5.07 -6.27 -12.40
N LEU A 73 3.89 -6.87 -12.36
CA LEU A 73 3.46 -7.79 -11.30
C LEU A 73 3.72 -9.22 -11.74
N ASN A 74 4.87 -9.75 -11.30
CA ASN A 74 5.21 -11.15 -11.50
C ASN A 74 4.18 -12.10 -10.86
N ASP A 75 4.30 -13.40 -11.18
CA ASP A 75 3.37 -14.42 -10.66
C ASP A 75 3.32 -14.45 -9.12
N ALA A 76 4.44 -14.24 -8.45
CA ALA A 76 4.50 -14.23 -6.99
C ALA A 76 3.67 -13.09 -6.39
N CYS A 77 3.77 -11.88 -6.95
CA CYS A 77 2.98 -10.72 -6.51
C CYS A 77 1.49 -10.93 -6.75
N ARG A 78 1.11 -11.51 -7.90
CA ARG A 78 -0.29 -11.81 -8.22
C ARG A 78 -0.87 -12.91 -7.33
N ASN A 79 -0.06 -13.90 -6.96
CA ASN A 79 -0.44 -14.92 -5.99
C ASN A 79 -0.65 -14.30 -4.59
N GLU A 80 0.23 -13.40 -4.17
CA GLU A 80 0.08 -12.68 -2.90
C GLU A 80 -1.21 -11.85 -2.87
N LEU A 81 -1.50 -11.07 -3.94
CA LEU A 81 -2.77 -10.34 -4.08
C LEU A 81 -3.99 -11.27 -4.01
N THR A 82 -3.92 -12.40 -4.69
CA THR A 82 -5.01 -13.40 -4.70
C THR A 82 -5.23 -13.98 -3.31
N TYR A 83 -4.15 -14.29 -2.59
CA TYR A 83 -4.20 -14.76 -1.21
C TYR A 83 -4.88 -13.72 -0.31
N LEU A 84 -4.47 -12.46 -0.37
CA LEU A 84 -5.02 -11.37 0.46
C LEU A 84 -6.51 -11.14 0.23
N VAL A 85 -6.97 -11.27 -1.02
CA VAL A 85 -8.41 -11.21 -1.34
C VAL A 85 -9.14 -12.44 -0.79
N SER A 86 -8.58 -13.65 -0.96
CA SER A 86 -9.19 -14.88 -0.46
C SER A 86 -9.29 -14.92 1.08
N ALA A 87 -8.32 -14.32 1.76
CA ALA A 87 -8.29 -14.15 3.20
C ALA A 87 -9.21 -13.01 3.70
N GLN A 88 -9.93 -12.33 2.79
CA GLN A 88 -10.82 -11.19 3.07
C GLN A 88 -10.09 -9.99 3.71
N VAL A 89 -8.77 -9.91 3.52
CA VAL A 89 -7.96 -8.75 3.92
C VAL A 89 -8.19 -7.58 2.96
N LEU A 90 -8.28 -7.88 1.66
CA LEU A 90 -8.57 -6.91 0.62
C LEU A 90 -9.97 -7.13 0.07
N ASP A 91 -10.79 -6.07 0.11
CA ASP A 91 -11.99 -5.98 -0.72
C ASP A 91 -11.63 -5.57 -2.16
N PRO A 92 -12.54 -5.71 -3.14
CA PRO A 92 -12.26 -5.37 -4.52
C PRO A 92 -11.75 -3.95 -4.73
N GLU A 93 -12.20 -2.97 -3.95
CA GLU A 93 -11.75 -1.58 -4.06
C GLU A 93 -10.35 -1.41 -3.48
N SER A 94 -10.11 -1.92 -2.27
CA SER A 94 -8.77 -1.84 -1.65
C SER A 94 -7.71 -2.55 -2.51
N ARG A 95 -8.07 -3.65 -3.19
CA ARG A 95 -7.20 -4.31 -4.17
C ARG A 95 -6.79 -3.37 -5.31
N GLU A 96 -7.70 -2.57 -5.85
CA GLU A 96 -7.38 -1.60 -6.91
C GLU A 96 -6.39 -0.55 -6.46
N TRP A 97 -6.56 -0.05 -5.23
CA TRP A 97 -5.64 0.92 -4.64
C TRP A 97 -4.24 0.34 -4.42
N VAL A 98 -4.17 -0.92 -3.97
CA VAL A 98 -2.89 -1.62 -3.84
C VAL A 98 -2.22 -1.74 -5.20
N ILE A 99 -2.93 -2.21 -6.22
CA ILE A 99 -2.37 -2.35 -7.58
C ILE A 99 -1.94 -0.98 -8.12
N SER A 100 -2.75 0.05 -7.98
CA SER A 100 -2.41 1.41 -8.42
C SER A 100 -1.15 1.94 -7.74
N GLY A 101 -1.00 1.73 -6.42
CA GLY A 101 0.20 2.11 -5.68
C GLY A 101 1.43 1.32 -6.13
N LEU A 102 1.30 0.01 -6.36
CA LEU A 102 2.38 -0.83 -6.88
C LEU A 102 2.83 -0.39 -8.27
N MET A 103 1.90 -0.05 -9.15
CA MET A 103 2.21 0.44 -10.49
C MET A 103 2.89 1.81 -10.48
N ALA A 104 2.67 2.62 -9.44
CA ALA A 104 3.32 3.90 -9.24
C ALA A 104 4.76 3.79 -8.68
N LEU A 105 5.18 2.61 -8.22
CA LEU A 105 6.56 2.37 -7.79
C LEU A 105 7.50 2.48 -9.00
N GLY A 106 8.28 3.56 -9.09
CA GLY A 106 9.20 3.80 -10.18
C GLY A 106 10.41 2.86 -10.14
N GLY A 107 10.76 2.25 -11.28
CA GLY A 107 12.10 1.69 -11.53
C GLY A 107 12.53 0.41 -10.77
N GLU A 108 11.80 -0.01 -9.75
CA GLU A 108 12.13 -1.20 -8.96
C GLU A 108 11.32 -2.44 -9.37
N ASP A 109 11.92 -3.62 -9.21
CA ASP A 109 11.21 -4.89 -9.34
C ASP A 109 10.22 -5.03 -8.18
N ILE A 110 8.97 -5.39 -8.51
CA ILE A 110 7.94 -5.55 -7.51
C ILE A 110 8.06 -6.95 -6.91
N GLU A 111 8.28 -7.01 -5.61
CA GLU A 111 8.34 -8.23 -4.82
C GLU A 111 7.07 -8.42 -3.98
N PRO A 112 6.77 -9.65 -3.54
CA PRO A 112 5.60 -9.92 -2.70
C PRO A 112 5.55 -9.05 -1.43
N ASP A 113 6.69 -8.73 -0.84
CA ASP A 113 6.75 -7.85 0.34
C ASP A 113 6.25 -6.43 0.03
N HIS A 114 6.49 -5.91 -1.19
CA HIS A 114 5.93 -4.63 -1.62
C HIS A 114 4.39 -4.67 -1.66
N VAL A 115 3.81 -5.81 -2.05
CA VAL A 115 2.34 -6.01 -2.03
C VAL A 115 1.80 -5.93 -0.61
N ARG A 116 2.50 -6.53 0.36
CA ARG A 116 2.09 -6.53 1.78
C ARG A 116 2.18 -5.15 2.39
N TRP A 117 3.29 -4.45 2.16
CA TRP A 117 3.47 -3.07 2.60
C TRP A 117 2.42 -2.14 2.01
N MET A 118 2.21 -2.22 0.69
CA MET A 118 1.19 -1.41 0.03
C MET A 118 -0.22 -1.73 0.56
N THR A 119 -0.52 -2.99 0.83
CA THR A 119 -1.78 -3.41 1.46
C THR A 119 -1.97 -2.77 2.83
N LEU A 120 -0.95 -2.79 3.69
CA LEU A 120 -1.00 -2.14 5.00
C LEU A 120 -1.26 -0.65 4.88
N ILE A 121 -0.53 0.03 3.99
CA ILE A 121 -0.66 1.47 3.77
C ILE A 121 -2.08 1.81 3.29
N VAL A 122 -2.62 1.05 2.32
CA VAL A 122 -3.96 1.28 1.77
C VAL A 122 -5.04 1.11 2.83
N LEU A 123 -4.98 0.01 3.58
CA LEU A 123 -5.97 -0.29 4.61
C LEU A 123 -5.91 0.70 5.78
N TRP A 124 -4.70 1.12 6.17
CA TRP A 124 -4.50 2.18 7.16
C TRP A 124 -5.10 3.51 6.70
N SER A 125 -4.79 3.93 5.48
CA SER A 125 -5.22 5.22 4.94
C SER A 125 -6.74 5.32 4.76
N ARG A 126 -7.43 4.20 4.54
CA ARG A 126 -8.89 4.12 4.42
C ARG A 126 -9.60 4.00 5.77
N GLY A 127 -8.86 3.90 6.88
CA GLY A 127 -9.43 3.75 8.22
C GLY A 127 -10.17 2.42 8.44
N LEU A 128 -9.88 1.41 7.63
CA LEU A 128 -10.63 0.13 7.60
C LEU A 128 -10.15 -0.89 8.65
N ILE A 129 -9.26 -0.50 9.56
CA ILE A 129 -8.66 -1.45 10.51
C ILE A 129 -8.96 -1.03 11.95
N GLU A 130 -9.81 -1.80 12.65
CA GLU A 130 -10.04 -1.66 14.11
C GLU A 130 -8.92 -2.29 14.95
N HIS A 131 -8.27 -3.34 14.45
CA HIS A 131 -7.20 -4.10 15.13
C HIS A 131 -5.91 -4.12 14.32
N PHE A 132 -5.34 -2.93 14.20
CA PHE A 132 -4.20 -2.63 13.34
C PHE A 132 -2.97 -3.54 13.58
N THR A 133 -2.69 -3.88 14.84
CA THR A 133 -1.49 -4.62 15.25
C THR A 133 -1.47 -6.10 14.84
N HIS A 134 -2.64 -6.76 14.74
CA HIS A 134 -2.71 -8.19 14.38
C HIS A 134 -2.56 -8.41 12.88
N LEU A 135 -3.11 -7.49 12.07
CA LEU A 135 -2.97 -7.55 10.61
C LEU A 135 -1.52 -7.27 10.20
N GLU A 136 -0.88 -6.29 10.84
CA GLU A 136 0.54 -6.02 10.66
C GLU A 136 1.40 -7.24 11.00
N ASP A 137 1.17 -7.88 12.15
CA ASP A 137 1.90 -9.10 12.50
C ASP A 137 1.65 -10.19 11.45
N MET A 138 0.40 -10.47 11.06
CA MET A 138 0.10 -11.47 10.04
C MET A 138 0.75 -11.18 8.67
N LEU A 139 0.81 -9.91 8.24
CA LEU A 139 1.39 -9.53 6.96
C LEU A 139 2.92 -9.44 7.00
N LEU A 140 3.51 -9.04 8.12
CA LEU A 140 4.96 -8.82 8.23
C LEU A 140 5.70 -9.97 8.93
N SER A 141 5.01 -10.92 9.57
CA SER A 141 5.60 -12.07 10.28
C SER A 141 6.13 -13.19 9.37
N HIS A 142 6.31 -12.94 8.08
CA HIS A 142 7.21 -13.75 7.27
C HIS A 142 8.67 -13.37 7.59
N GLU A 143 9.18 -13.81 8.75
CA GLU A 143 10.60 -14.12 8.85
C GLU A 143 10.82 -15.48 8.17
N PRO A 144 11.45 -15.57 6.97
CA PRO A 144 12.04 -16.81 6.53
C PRO A 144 13.26 -17.08 7.43
N GLY A 145 13.02 -17.69 8.59
CA GLY A 145 14.04 -18.29 9.43
C GLY A 145 14.47 -17.48 10.65
N ARG A 146 13.67 -17.51 11.71
CA ARG A 146 14.21 -17.69 13.06
C ARG A 146 13.99 -19.12 13.53
N LEU A 147 14.86 -20.00 13.05
CA LEU A 147 15.22 -21.20 13.81
C LEU A 147 16.14 -20.73 14.94
N HIS A 148 15.63 -20.75 16.17
CA HIS A 148 16.44 -20.93 17.38
C HIS A 148 15.71 -21.84 18.35
#